data_AF-A0A7K2X7B7-F1
#
_entry.id   AF-A0A7K2X7B7-F1
#
_cell.length_a   1.000
_cell.length_b   1.000
_cell.length_c   1.000
_cell.angle_alpha   90.00
_cell.angle_beta   90.00
_cell.angle_gamma   90.00
#
_symmetry.space_group_name_H-M   'P 1'
#
loop_
_entity.id
_entity.type
_entity.pdbx_description
1 polymer ?
#
loop_
_entity_poly.entity_id
_entity_poly.type
_entity_poly.pdbx_seq_one_letter_code
_entity_poly.pdbx_strand_id
1 'polypeptide(L)'
;MTDTTGTLDEALERLHASGPERDGWLTNHAPMAVEALVRHGQAAAVHRWLDHYADKLEEPPPPYAPVTADGWREALGDPARITDWTRFFARELAERPWRVVLAEWWPRLLPGIAAGATHPVIRTGHAVRTLLASPEGDADSGPRLAELAHALGYWAARHQPLPPLAPLAAAPSAAAAL
;
A
#
# COMPACT_ATOMS: atom_id res chain seq x y z
N MET A 1 16.12 -11.12 10.19
CA MET A 1 17.39 -11.10 9.46
C MET A 1 17.29 -9.96 8.47
N THR A 2 18.22 -9.01 8.50
CA THR A 2 18.25 -7.88 7.55
C THR A 2 18.70 -8.42 6.20
N ASP A 3 18.05 -8.00 5.11
CA ASP A 3 18.52 -8.36 3.77
C ASP A 3 19.84 -7.65 3.47
N THR A 4 20.93 -8.41 3.41
CA THR A 4 22.27 -7.93 3.04
C THR A 4 22.60 -8.22 1.58
N THR A 5 21.69 -8.84 0.83
CA THR A 5 21.92 -9.27 -0.56
C THR A 5 21.48 -8.25 -1.59
N GLY A 6 20.64 -7.28 -1.22
CA GLY A 6 20.06 -6.28 -2.13
C GLY A 6 18.86 -6.80 -2.94
N THR A 7 18.57 -8.11 -2.89
CA THR A 7 17.49 -8.76 -3.64
C THR A 7 16.12 -8.14 -3.36
N LEU A 8 15.82 -7.77 -2.11
CA LEU A 8 14.55 -7.11 -1.81
C LEU A 8 14.41 -5.79 -2.56
N ASP A 9 15.47 -5.01 -2.60
CA ASP A 9 15.43 -3.66 -3.17
C ASP A 9 15.27 -3.74 -4.70
N GLU A 10 16.02 -4.62 -5.36
CA GLU A 10 15.87 -4.91 -6.79
C GLU A 10 14.46 -5.47 -7.13
N ALA A 11 13.91 -6.32 -6.27
CA ALA A 11 12.56 -6.86 -6.43
C ALA A 11 11.49 -5.78 -6.30
N LEU A 12 11.63 -4.88 -5.33
CA LEU A 12 10.71 -3.75 -5.14
C LEU A 12 10.75 -2.80 -6.34
N GLU A 13 11.94 -2.45 -6.84
CA GLU A 13 12.09 -1.59 -8.03
C GLU A 13 11.35 -2.16 -9.24
N ARG A 14 11.48 -3.47 -9.49
CA ARG A 14 10.75 -4.15 -10.56
C ARG A 14 9.23 -4.04 -10.37
N LEU A 15 8.76 -4.18 -9.14
CA LEU A 15 7.33 -4.17 -8.80
C LEU A 15 6.70 -2.78 -8.79
N HIS A 16 7.49 -1.72 -8.57
CA HIS A 16 7.02 -0.34 -8.61
C HIS A 16 6.59 0.12 -10.00
N ALA A 17 7.00 -0.60 -11.05
CA ALA A 17 6.49 -0.42 -12.40
C ALA A 17 5.06 -0.97 -12.61
N SER A 18 4.51 -1.70 -11.63
CA SER A 18 3.20 -2.34 -11.73
C SER A 18 2.18 -1.74 -10.75
N GLY A 19 0.91 -1.90 -11.10
CA GLY A 19 -0.22 -1.53 -10.28
C GLY A 19 -0.34 -2.40 -9.02
N PRO A 20 -1.06 -1.89 -8.01
CA PRO A 20 -1.30 -2.62 -6.77
C PRO A 20 -2.41 -3.68 -6.89
N GLU A 21 -3.01 -3.83 -8.07
CA GLU A 21 -4.18 -4.68 -8.30
C GLU A 21 -4.16 -5.33 -9.67
N ARG A 22 -4.97 -6.38 -9.82
CA ARG A 22 -5.24 -7.13 -11.04
C ARG A 22 -6.70 -7.57 -11.10
N ASP A 23 -7.19 -7.95 -12.27
CA ASP A 23 -8.56 -8.45 -12.51
C ASP A 23 -9.62 -7.53 -11.85
N GLY A 24 -9.45 -6.21 -11.99
CA GLY A 24 -10.34 -5.18 -11.48
C GLY A 24 -10.19 -4.81 -10.00
N TRP A 25 -9.99 -5.78 -9.09
CA TRP A 25 -9.93 -5.50 -7.64
C TRP A 25 -9.05 -6.45 -6.82
N LEU A 26 -8.45 -7.48 -7.43
CA LEU A 26 -7.61 -8.43 -6.70
C LEU A 26 -6.26 -7.79 -6.40
N THR A 27 -5.86 -7.72 -5.14
CA THR A 27 -4.57 -7.15 -4.77
C THR A 27 -3.40 -7.87 -5.45
N ASN A 28 -2.43 -7.10 -5.92
CA ASN A 28 -1.10 -7.57 -6.26
C ASN A 28 -0.33 -7.86 -4.96
N HIS A 29 -0.14 -9.15 -4.67
CA HIS A 29 0.54 -9.59 -3.45
C HIS A 29 2.06 -9.56 -3.53
N ALA A 30 2.64 -9.34 -4.72
CA ALA A 30 4.06 -9.54 -4.92
C ALA A 30 4.96 -8.74 -3.98
N PRO A 31 4.73 -7.44 -3.70
CA PRO A 31 5.59 -6.69 -2.77
C PRO A 31 5.62 -7.29 -1.36
N MET A 32 4.46 -7.79 -0.89
CA MET A 32 4.34 -8.45 0.41
C MET A 32 4.97 -9.84 0.41
N ALA A 33 4.83 -10.57 -0.70
CA ALA A 33 5.40 -11.91 -0.87
C ALA A 33 6.93 -11.88 -0.96
N VAL A 34 7.52 -10.92 -1.70
CA VAL A 34 8.98 -10.80 -1.80
C VAL A 34 9.61 -10.40 -0.47
N GLU A 35 8.97 -9.50 0.29
CA GLU A 35 9.40 -9.18 1.66
C GLU A 35 9.39 -10.43 2.55
N ALA A 36 8.31 -11.21 2.51
CA ALA A 36 8.21 -12.43 3.30
C ALA A 36 9.28 -13.47 2.89
N LEU A 37 9.47 -13.71 1.59
CA LEU A 37 10.49 -14.63 1.09
C LEU A 37 11.89 -14.23 1.56
N VAL A 38 12.28 -12.97 1.39
CA VAL A 38 13.60 -12.47 1.81
C VAL A 38 13.78 -12.61 3.32
N ARG A 39 12.77 -12.19 4.10
CA ARG A 39 12.80 -12.27 5.56
C ARG A 39 12.97 -13.70 6.08
N HIS A 40 12.49 -14.69 5.33
CA HIS A 40 12.59 -16.12 5.63
C HIS A 40 13.76 -16.82 4.92
N GLY A 41 14.76 -16.08 4.45
CA GLY A 41 16.00 -16.63 3.90
C GLY A 41 15.87 -17.19 2.48
N GLN A 42 14.82 -16.81 1.76
CA GLN A 42 14.53 -17.26 0.38
C GLN A 42 14.89 -16.22 -0.68
N ALA A 43 15.81 -15.29 -0.38
CA ALA A 43 16.25 -14.26 -1.33
C ALA A 43 16.66 -14.85 -2.70
N ALA A 44 17.44 -15.93 -2.72
CA ALA A 44 17.87 -16.58 -3.96
C ALA A 44 16.72 -17.10 -4.87
N ALA A 45 15.50 -17.23 -4.37
CA ALA A 45 14.34 -17.65 -5.13
C ALA A 45 13.46 -16.48 -5.64
N VAL A 46 13.67 -15.26 -5.14
CA VAL A 46 12.76 -14.11 -5.33
C VAL A 46 12.59 -13.75 -6.81
N HIS A 47 13.68 -13.55 -7.55
CA HIS A 47 13.57 -13.13 -8.95
C HIS A 47 12.93 -14.19 -9.83
N ARG A 48 13.29 -15.46 -9.64
CA ARG A 48 12.62 -16.58 -10.34
C ARG A 48 11.13 -16.66 -10.01
N TRP A 49 10.77 -16.43 -8.75
CA TRP A 49 9.37 -16.38 -8.33
C TRP A 49 8.63 -15.20 -8.98
N LEU A 50 9.27 -14.02 -9.03
CA LEU A 50 8.72 -12.83 -9.69
C LEU A 50 8.53 -13.05 -11.19
N ASP A 51 9.47 -13.69 -11.87
CA ASP A 51 9.35 -14.00 -13.30
C ASP A 51 8.11 -14.86 -13.58
N HIS A 52 7.79 -15.81 -12.69
CA HIS A 52 6.57 -16.60 -12.78
C HIS A 52 5.30 -15.83 -12.36
N TYR A 53 5.43 -14.86 -11.46
CA TYR A 53 4.31 -14.01 -11.02
C TYR A 53 3.96 -12.92 -12.05
N ALA A 54 4.89 -12.56 -12.94
CA ALA A 54 4.80 -11.42 -13.84
C ALA A 54 3.51 -11.37 -14.68
N ASP A 55 2.99 -12.51 -15.11
CA ASP A 55 1.75 -12.61 -15.90
C ASP A 55 0.50 -12.12 -15.13
N LYS A 56 0.60 -11.94 -13.81
CA LYS A 56 -0.47 -11.41 -12.94
C LYS A 56 -0.33 -9.91 -12.67
N LEU A 57 0.75 -9.28 -13.12
CA LEU A 57 1.00 -7.86 -12.91
C LEU A 57 0.29 -7.05 -13.99
N GLU A 58 -0.43 -6.02 -13.56
CA GLU A 58 -1.09 -5.07 -14.45
C GLU A 58 -0.47 -3.69 -14.29
N GLU A 59 -0.60 -2.84 -15.31
CA GLU A 59 -0.16 -1.46 -15.23
C GLU A 59 -1.08 -0.64 -14.31
N PRO A 60 -0.54 0.34 -13.55
CA PRO A 60 -1.39 1.26 -12.83
C PRO A 60 -2.07 2.25 -13.80
N PRO A 61 -3.25 2.80 -13.46
CA PRO A 61 -3.84 3.92 -14.19
C PRO A 61 -2.84 5.07 -14.35
N PRO A 62 -2.80 5.75 -15.52
CA PRO A 62 -1.94 6.90 -15.67
C PRO A 62 -2.37 8.04 -14.73
N PRO A 63 -1.42 8.83 -14.23
CA PRO A 63 -1.72 10.00 -13.41
C PRO A 63 -2.41 11.06 -14.27
N TYR A 64 -3.39 11.75 -13.71
CA TYR A 64 -4.13 12.77 -14.46
C TYR A 64 -4.37 14.06 -13.67
N ALA A 65 -4.29 14.03 -12.34
CA ALA A 65 -4.50 15.22 -11.53
C ALA A 65 -3.66 15.14 -10.24
N PRO A 66 -2.62 15.98 -10.09
CA PRO A 66 -1.77 15.96 -8.90
C PRO A 66 -2.58 16.10 -7.61
N VAL A 67 -2.29 15.25 -6.63
CA VAL A 67 -2.76 15.43 -5.25
C VAL A 67 -1.86 16.47 -4.56
N THR A 68 -2.47 17.43 -3.86
CA THR A 68 -1.79 18.53 -3.16
C THR A 68 -2.11 18.53 -1.67
N ALA A 69 -1.25 19.16 -0.85
CA ALA A 69 -1.44 19.25 0.60
C ALA A 69 -2.75 19.97 1.01
N ASP A 70 -3.24 20.90 0.19
CA ASP A 70 -4.48 21.62 0.46
C ASP A 70 -5.72 20.88 -0.07
N GLY A 71 -5.58 20.15 -1.20
CA GLY A 71 -6.70 19.54 -1.94
C GLY A 71 -6.85 18.02 -1.76
N TRP A 72 -6.04 17.37 -0.92
CA TRP A 72 -5.98 15.91 -0.87
C TRP A 72 -7.32 15.22 -0.53
N ARG A 73 -8.19 15.89 0.23
CA ARG A 73 -9.49 15.32 0.64
C ARG A 73 -10.39 15.01 -0.55
N GLU A 74 -10.30 15.80 -1.61
CA GLU A 74 -11.11 15.63 -2.82
C GLU A 74 -10.66 14.42 -3.65
N ALA A 75 -9.40 13.99 -3.50
CA ALA A 75 -8.86 12.82 -4.19
C ALA A 75 -8.99 11.52 -3.39
N LEU A 76 -9.40 11.59 -2.12
CA LEU A 76 -9.42 10.44 -1.22
C LEU A 76 -10.52 9.46 -1.62
N GLY A 77 -10.16 8.19 -1.76
CA GLY A 77 -11.11 7.13 -2.15
C GLY A 77 -11.41 7.07 -3.66
N ASP A 78 -10.66 7.78 -4.50
CA ASP A 78 -10.73 7.66 -5.95
C ASP A 78 -9.67 6.66 -6.48
N PRO A 79 -10.06 5.46 -6.94
CA PRO A 79 -9.12 4.46 -7.45
C PRO A 79 -8.35 4.91 -8.70
N ALA A 80 -8.91 5.81 -9.51
CA ALA A 80 -8.25 6.30 -10.71
C ALA A 80 -7.02 7.18 -10.35
N ARG A 81 -7.00 7.76 -9.14
CA ARG A 81 -5.95 8.65 -8.65
C ARG A 81 -4.78 7.89 -8.01
N ILE A 82 -4.70 6.57 -8.13
CA ILE A 82 -3.70 5.78 -7.40
C ILE A 82 -2.26 6.19 -7.71
N THR A 83 -1.94 6.47 -8.97
CA THR A 83 -0.62 6.95 -9.37
C THR A 83 -0.36 8.38 -8.88
N ASP A 84 -1.39 9.23 -8.86
CA ASP A 84 -1.28 10.59 -8.30
C ASP A 84 -1.02 10.56 -6.79
N TRP A 85 -1.67 9.65 -6.07
CA TRP A 85 -1.46 9.40 -4.65
C TRP A 85 -0.07 8.85 -4.34
N THR A 86 0.42 7.86 -5.10
CA THR A 86 1.79 7.35 -4.96
C THR A 86 2.81 8.47 -5.17
N ARG A 87 2.64 9.32 -6.19
CA ARG A 87 3.52 10.47 -6.45
C ARG A 87 3.46 11.51 -5.33
N PHE A 88 2.29 11.74 -4.74
CA PHE A 88 2.15 12.61 -3.59
C PHE A 88 2.96 12.10 -2.41
N PHE A 89 2.76 10.83 -2.00
CA PHE A 89 3.53 10.27 -0.89
C PHE A 89 5.02 10.18 -1.19
N ALA A 90 5.44 9.94 -2.43
CA ALA A 90 6.84 9.97 -2.81
C ALA A 90 7.49 11.34 -2.54
N ARG A 91 6.78 12.45 -2.83
CA ARG A 91 7.25 13.80 -2.50
C ARG A 91 7.29 14.04 -0.99
N GLU A 92 6.21 13.69 -0.28
CA GLU A 92 6.14 13.85 1.17
C GLU A 92 7.27 13.10 1.90
N LEU A 93 7.59 11.90 1.44
CA LEU A 93 8.64 11.04 2.00
C LEU A 93 10.06 11.47 1.58
N ALA A 94 10.22 12.19 0.46
CA ALA A 94 11.50 12.78 0.08
C ALA A 94 11.85 14.01 0.94
N GLU A 95 10.85 14.72 1.46
CA GLU A 95 11.04 15.96 2.21
C GLU A 95 11.03 15.76 3.74
N ARG A 96 10.40 14.68 4.22
CA ARG A 96 10.12 14.48 5.65
C ARG A 96 10.42 13.05 6.08
N PRO A 97 10.88 12.82 7.33
CA PRO A 97 11.12 11.47 7.82
C PRO A 97 9.88 10.60 7.70
N TRP A 98 10.04 9.36 7.22
CA TRP A 98 8.91 8.47 6.93
C TRP A 98 7.99 8.24 8.13
N ARG A 99 8.54 8.23 9.34
CA ARG A 99 7.79 8.07 10.60
C ARG A 99 6.83 9.23 10.83
N VAL A 100 7.24 10.45 10.47
CA VAL A 100 6.42 11.66 10.59
C VAL A 100 5.27 11.60 9.58
N VAL A 101 5.58 11.28 8.31
CA VAL A 101 4.56 11.13 7.26
C VAL A 101 3.57 10.03 7.63
N LEU A 102 4.05 8.86 8.06
CA LEU A 102 3.18 7.77 8.49
C LEU A 102 2.30 8.20 9.66
N ALA A 103 2.87 8.79 10.72
CA ALA A 103 2.15 9.24 11.91
C ALA A 103 1.04 10.25 11.59
N GLU A 104 1.27 11.11 10.60
CA GLU A 104 0.28 12.08 10.12
C GLU A 104 -0.86 11.41 9.34
N TRP A 105 -0.55 10.42 8.52
CA TRP A 105 -1.49 9.87 7.54
C TRP A 105 -2.26 8.64 8.02
N TRP A 106 -1.66 7.74 8.81
CA TRP A 106 -2.38 6.54 9.26
C TRP A 106 -3.71 6.86 9.97
N PRO A 107 -3.85 7.91 10.82
CA PRO A 107 -5.14 8.22 11.45
C PRO A 107 -6.16 8.75 10.44
N ARG A 108 -5.72 9.41 9.36
CA ARG A 108 -6.59 9.93 8.30
C ARG A 108 -7.13 8.80 7.43
N LEU A 109 -6.34 7.75 7.24
CA LEU A 109 -6.68 6.61 6.38
C LEU A 109 -7.42 5.49 7.14
N LEU A 110 -7.26 5.44 8.46
CA LEU A 110 -7.87 4.43 9.32
C LEU A 110 -9.39 4.27 9.17
N PRO A 111 -10.20 5.34 9.01
CA PRO A 111 -11.65 5.19 8.81
C PRO A 111 -12.01 4.32 7.61
N GLY A 112 -11.16 4.30 6.57
CA GLY A 112 -11.34 3.50 5.35
C GLY A 112 -10.55 2.19 5.31
N ILE A 113 -10.09 1.67 6.45
CA ILE A 113 -9.21 0.50 6.55
C ILE A 113 -9.75 -0.78 5.88
N ALA A 114 -11.07 -0.96 5.83
CA ALA A 114 -11.68 -2.17 5.29
C ALA A 114 -11.55 -2.28 3.75
N ALA A 115 -11.34 -1.15 3.06
CA ALA A 115 -11.26 -1.11 1.62
C ALA A 115 -10.09 -1.93 1.07
N GLY A 116 -10.25 -2.49 -0.13
CA GLY A 116 -9.27 -3.43 -0.70
C GLY A 116 -9.09 -4.68 0.16
N ALA A 117 -10.14 -5.11 0.87
CA ALA A 117 -10.10 -6.24 1.80
C ALA A 117 -8.93 -6.12 2.80
N THR A 118 -8.70 -4.92 3.35
CA THR A 118 -7.59 -4.58 4.28
C THR A 118 -6.16 -4.70 3.71
N HIS A 119 -6.00 -5.07 2.44
CA HIS A 119 -4.68 -5.22 1.85
C HIS A 119 -3.84 -3.95 1.80
N PRO A 120 -4.41 -2.73 1.62
CA PRO A 120 -3.59 -1.53 1.67
C PRO A 120 -2.85 -1.36 3.00
N VAL A 121 -3.53 -1.52 4.15
CA VAL A 121 -2.88 -1.44 5.47
C VAL A 121 -1.91 -2.60 5.72
N ILE A 122 -2.22 -3.80 5.21
CA ILE A 122 -1.30 -4.94 5.27
C ILE A 122 -0.02 -4.62 4.50
N ARG A 123 -0.12 -4.11 3.26
CA ARG A 123 1.02 -3.70 2.44
C ARG A 123 1.82 -2.60 3.13
N THR A 124 1.17 -1.62 3.76
CA THR A 124 1.84 -0.59 4.59
C THR A 124 2.60 -1.24 5.74
N GLY A 125 2.03 -2.23 6.42
CA GLY A 125 2.71 -2.99 7.48
C GLY A 125 3.96 -3.72 6.98
N HIS A 126 3.91 -4.34 5.80
CA HIS A 126 5.09 -4.95 5.17
C HIS A 126 6.17 -3.90 4.87
N ALA A 127 5.82 -2.77 4.26
CA ALA A 127 6.76 -1.68 3.98
C ALA A 127 7.40 -1.10 5.26
N VAL A 128 6.61 -0.92 6.32
CA VAL A 128 7.14 -0.45 7.62
C VAL A 128 8.11 -1.46 8.21
N ARG A 129 7.85 -2.77 8.09
CA ARG A 129 8.79 -3.79 8.58
C ARG A 129 10.14 -3.73 7.85
N THR A 130 10.15 -3.50 6.54
CA THR A 130 11.42 -3.38 5.78
C THR A 130 12.20 -2.16 6.20
N LEU A 131 11.52 -1.02 6.42
CA LEU A 131 12.14 0.21 6.91
C LEU A 131 12.70 0.04 8.33
N LEU A 132 11.97 -0.62 9.24
CA LEU A 132 12.44 -0.88 10.61
C LEU A 132 13.63 -1.84 10.67
N ALA A 133 13.76 -2.75 9.70
CA ALA A 133 14.86 -3.71 9.63
C ALA A 133 16.12 -3.16 8.93
N SER A 134 16.02 -2.00 8.29
CA SER A 134 17.12 -1.37 7.55
C SER A 134 18.09 -0.68 8.51
N PRO A 135 19.40 -0.64 8.20
CA PRO A 135 20.36 0.17 8.95
C PRO A 135 19.92 1.64 9.01
N GLU A 136 20.32 2.34 10.07
CA GLU A 136 20.08 3.79 10.20
C GLU A 136 20.74 4.53 9.02
N GLY A 137 19.98 5.38 8.33
CA GLY A 137 20.41 6.08 7.11
C GLY A 137 19.92 5.43 5.80
N ASP A 138 19.89 4.10 5.71
CA ASP A 138 19.37 3.39 4.51
C ASP A 138 17.84 3.44 4.44
N ALA A 139 17.16 3.57 5.59
CA ALA A 139 15.70 3.64 5.65
C ALA A 139 15.12 4.96 5.10
N ASP A 140 15.95 5.99 4.92
CA ASP A 140 15.50 7.33 4.56
C ASP A 140 15.56 7.59 3.04
N SER A 141 15.96 6.60 2.24
CA SER A 141 15.93 6.69 0.78
C SER A 141 15.84 5.32 0.12
N GLY A 142 15.56 5.28 -1.19
CA GLY A 142 15.61 4.05 -1.98
C GLY A 142 14.31 3.23 -2.00
N PRO A 143 14.38 1.97 -2.49
CA PRO A 143 13.19 1.19 -2.85
C PRO A 143 12.26 0.88 -1.69
N ARG A 144 12.78 0.70 -0.47
CA ARG A 144 11.95 0.45 0.72
C ARG A 144 11.08 1.65 1.09
N LEU A 145 11.61 2.86 0.93
CA LEU A 145 10.86 4.08 1.15
C LEU A 145 9.84 4.32 0.03
N ALA A 146 10.21 4.04 -1.22
CA ALA A 146 9.29 4.06 -2.35
C ALA A 146 8.11 3.07 -2.13
N GLU A 147 8.38 1.88 -1.61
CA GLU A 147 7.33 0.90 -1.29
C GLU A 147 6.32 1.44 -0.25
N LEU A 148 6.78 2.23 0.73
CA LEU A 148 5.86 2.91 1.64
C LEU A 148 4.99 3.94 0.90
N ALA A 149 5.53 4.67 -0.07
CA ALA A 149 4.76 5.59 -0.92
C ALA A 149 3.69 4.85 -1.73
N HIS A 150 4.04 3.71 -2.33
CA HIS A 150 3.10 2.86 -3.05
C HIS A 150 1.99 2.33 -2.13
N ALA A 151 2.35 1.86 -0.93
CA ALA A 151 1.40 1.32 0.03
C ALA A 151 0.42 2.37 0.58
N LEU A 152 0.92 3.54 0.97
CA LEU A 152 0.09 4.66 1.43
C LEU A 152 -0.77 5.21 0.29
N GLY A 153 -0.23 5.29 -0.93
CA GLY A 153 -0.97 5.73 -2.10
C GLY A 153 -2.12 4.80 -2.44
N TYR A 154 -1.89 3.49 -2.34
CA TYR A 154 -2.94 2.49 -2.48
C TYR A 154 -4.03 2.64 -1.42
N TRP A 155 -3.66 2.84 -0.16
CA TRP A 155 -4.62 3.02 0.93
C TRP A 155 -5.45 4.30 0.74
N ALA A 156 -4.83 5.40 0.35
CA ALA A 156 -5.55 6.65 0.07
C ALA A 156 -6.50 6.53 -1.13
N ALA A 157 -6.07 5.89 -2.23
CA ALA A 157 -6.90 5.71 -3.43
C ALA A 157 -8.10 4.78 -3.19
N ARG A 158 -7.95 3.77 -2.33
CA ARG A 158 -9.04 2.86 -1.97
C ARG A 158 -9.89 3.30 -0.79
N HIS A 159 -9.43 4.29 -0.03
CA HIS A 159 -10.05 4.70 1.22
C HIS A 159 -11.58 4.83 1.10
N GLN A 160 -12.30 3.96 1.80
CA GLN A 160 -13.76 3.98 1.82
C GLN A 160 -14.24 3.83 3.27
N PRO A 161 -14.72 4.91 3.89
CA PRO A 161 -15.23 4.85 5.26
C PRO A 161 -16.52 4.02 5.32
N LEU A 162 -16.74 3.36 6.45
CA LEU A 162 -18.04 2.75 6.72
C LEU A 162 -19.12 3.84 6.77
N PRO A 163 -20.34 3.55 6.31
CA PRO A 163 -21.46 4.46 6.49
C PRO A 163 -21.70 4.71 7.99
N PRO A 164 -22.32 5.84 8.35
CA PRO A 164 -22.74 6.09 9.73
C PRO A 164 -23.53 4.90 10.28
N LEU A 165 -23.22 4.50 11.52
CA LEU A 165 -23.96 3.43 12.18
C LEU A 165 -25.42 3.86 12.33
N ALA A 166 -26.33 3.11 11.69
CA ALA A 166 -27.76 3.28 11.87
C ALA A 166 -28.27 2.18 12.81
N PRO A 167 -29.00 2.54 13.90
CA PRO A 167 -29.71 1.55 14.69
C PRO A 167 -30.70 0.80 13.79
N LEU A 168 -30.65 -0.53 13.81
CA LEU A 168 -31.70 -1.33 13.20
C LEU A 168 -32.97 -1.16 14.05
N ALA A 169 -34.10 -0.86 13.39
CA ALA A 169 -35.38 -0.87 14.08
C ALA A 169 -35.63 -2.26 14.65
N ALA A 170 -36.12 -2.33 15.90
CA ALA A 170 -36.49 -3.60 16.48
C ALA A 170 -37.56 -4.26 15.60
N ALA A 171 -37.30 -5.49 15.15
CA ALA A 171 -38.32 -6.25 14.47
C ALA A 171 -39.49 -6.49 15.44
N PRO A 172 -40.75 -6.32 14.99
CA PRO A 172 -41.92 -6.48 15.86
C PRO A 172 -42.10 -7.93 16.35
N SER A 173 -41.39 -8.89 15.76
CA SER A 173 -41.33 -10.29 16.20
C SER A 173 -40.04 -10.95 15.73
N ALA A 174 -39.68 -12.09 16.32
CA ALA A 174 -38.55 -12.91 15.88
C ALA A 174 -38.72 -13.41 14.42
N ALA A 175 -39.95 -13.70 14.00
CA ALA A 175 -40.25 -14.11 12.62
C ALA A 175 -40.04 -12.98 11.60
N ALA A 176 -40.16 -11.71 12.03
CA ALA A 176 -39.90 -10.55 11.20
C ALA A 176 -38.42 -10.11 11.19
N ALA A 177 -37.56 -10.83 11.93
CA ALA A 177 -36.12 -10.55 12.07
C ALA A 177 -35.20 -11.49 11.28
N LEU A 178 -35.77 -12.51 10.62
CA LEU A 178 -35.08 -13.51 9.80
C LEU A 178 -35.33 -13.23 8.31
#